data_AF-A0A7S2B2P7-F1
#
_entry.id   AF-A0A7S2B2P7-F1
#
_cell.length_a   1.000
_cell.length_b   1.000
_cell.length_c   1.000
_cell.angle_alpha   90.00
_cell.angle_beta   90.00
_cell.angle_gamma   90.00
#
_symmetry.space_group_name_H-M   'P 1'
#
loop_
_entity.id
_entity.type
_entity.pdbx_description
1 polymer ?
#
loop_
_entity_poly.entity_id
_entity_poly.type
_entity_poly.pdbx_seq_one_letter_code
_entity_poly.pdbx_strand_id
1 'polypeptide(L)'
;GVGPVENFPDKNLPALFMYHEGSMQHQLVTLNSVGGRAMRPVDLEWHLSTLHVLSTHLETKPPPPTFKLQNANTGRRVERRSGELAGDDDAEEPEYGDDDLEEYANGA
;
A
#
# COMPACT_ATOMS: atom_id res chain seq x y z
N GLY A 1 8.21 21.37 4.80
CA GLY A 1 6.88 21.96 4.56
C GLY A 1 6.09 21.89 5.83
N VAL A 2 5.01 22.66 5.96
CA VAL A 2 4.00 22.37 6.99
C VAL A 2 3.28 21.11 6.51
N GLY A 3 3.33 20.04 7.30
CA GLY A 3 2.63 18.80 6.98
C GLY A 3 1.10 19.00 6.89
N PRO A 4 0.34 18.00 6.42
CA PRO A 4 -1.13 18.09 6.28
C PRO A 4 -1.85 18.45 7.58
N VAL A 5 -1.23 18.13 8.73
CA VAL A 5 -1.71 18.48 10.07
C VAL A 5 -0.54 19.07 10.85
N GLU A 6 -0.78 20.23 11.47
CA GLU A 6 0.23 20.93 12.26
C GLU A 6 0.72 20.02 13.42
N ASN A 7 2.05 19.91 13.57
CA ASN A 7 2.71 19.06 14.57
C ASN A 7 2.46 17.55 14.41
N PHE A 8 1.87 17.08 13.32
CA PHE A 8 1.82 15.66 13.00
C PHE A 8 3.06 15.25 12.21
N PRO A 9 3.87 14.27 12.67
CA PRO A 9 5.09 13.89 11.97
C PRO A 9 4.81 13.33 10.57
N ASP A 10 5.45 13.88 9.53
CA ASP A 10 5.26 13.40 8.15
C ASP A 10 5.58 11.91 8.00
N LYS A 11 6.54 11.38 8.77
CA LYS A 11 6.88 9.95 8.82
C LYS A 11 5.74 9.04 9.28
N ASN A 12 4.66 9.60 9.85
CA ASN A 12 3.48 8.85 10.28
C ASN A 12 2.44 8.74 9.16
N LEU A 13 2.65 9.42 8.04
CA LEU A 13 1.75 9.39 6.89
C LEU A 13 2.11 8.26 5.92
N PRO A 14 1.13 7.74 5.16
CA PRO A 14 -0.32 7.95 5.32
C PRO A 14 -0.85 7.38 6.66
N ALA A 15 -1.92 7.97 7.18
CA ALA A 15 -2.56 7.53 8.42
C ALA A 15 -4.09 7.42 8.28
N LEU A 16 -4.68 6.37 8.84
CA LEU A 16 -6.13 6.15 8.91
C LEU A 16 -6.57 6.09 10.37
N PHE A 17 -7.48 6.96 10.77
CA PHE A 17 -8.09 6.97 12.11
C PHE A 17 -9.57 6.59 12.01
N MET A 18 -9.98 5.59 12.77
CA MET A 18 -11.34 5.04 12.73
C MET A 18 -12.06 5.37 14.03
N TYR A 19 -13.21 6.03 13.93
CA TYR A 19 -14.01 6.47 15.07
C TYR A 19 -15.39 5.84 15.05
N HIS A 20 -15.90 5.49 16.23
CA HIS A 20 -17.29 5.07 16.45
C HIS A 20 -17.78 5.73 17.74
N GLU A 21 -18.96 6.36 17.68
CA GLU A 21 -19.59 7.07 18.82
C GLU A 21 -18.66 8.09 19.50
N GLY A 22 -17.91 8.85 18.69
CA GLY A 22 -16.99 9.89 19.18
C GLY A 22 -15.71 9.35 19.83
N SER A 23 -15.52 8.03 19.88
CA SER A 23 -14.32 7.39 20.42
C SER A 23 -13.46 6.80 19.30
N MET A 24 -12.14 6.97 19.39
CA MET A 24 -11.18 6.34 18.46
C MET A 24 -11.11 4.84 18.77
N GLN A 25 -11.46 4.01 17.78
CA GLN A 25 -11.47 2.56 17.91
C GLN A 25 -10.16 1.95 17.41
N HIS A 26 -9.69 2.41 16.26
CA HIS A 26 -8.49 1.90 15.60
C HIS A 26 -7.70 3.02 14.93
N GLN A 27 -6.40 2.78 14.74
CA GLN A 27 -5.51 3.65 13.98
C GLN A 27 -4.53 2.81 13.18
N LEU A 28 -4.27 3.22 11.94
CA LEU A 28 -3.20 2.69 11.10
C LEU A 28 -2.27 3.84 10.76
N VAL A 29 -1.02 3.76 11.19
CA VAL A 29 0.01 4.76 10.94
C VAL A 29 1.00 4.19 9.93
N THR A 30 1.40 4.96 8.92
CA THR A 30 2.23 4.57 7.75
C THR A 30 1.64 3.51 6.81
N LEU A 31 0.47 2.96 7.10
CA LEU A 31 -0.22 1.87 6.38
C LEU A 31 0.65 0.63 6.05
N ASN A 32 1.84 0.49 6.65
CA ASN A 32 2.74 -0.63 6.42
C ASN A 32 2.13 -1.99 6.80
N SER A 33 1.21 -1.99 7.77
CA SER A 33 0.48 -3.20 8.20
C SER A 33 -0.47 -3.77 7.14
N VAL A 34 -0.81 -2.98 6.11
CA VAL A 34 -1.73 -3.36 5.03
C VAL A 34 -1.06 -3.36 3.65
N GLY A 35 0.28 -3.29 3.60
CA GLY A 35 1.04 -3.33 2.34
C GLY A 35 1.77 -2.04 2.00
N GLY A 36 1.60 -0.98 2.80
CA GLY A 36 2.29 0.30 2.60
C GLY A 36 1.99 0.89 1.21
N ARG A 37 3.02 1.35 0.50
CA ARG A 37 2.89 1.89 -0.86
C ARG A 37 2.31 0.90 -1.88
N ALA A 38 2.46 -0.41 -1.66
CA ALA A 38 1.96 -1.45 -2.54
C ALA A 38 0.60 -2.01 -2.09
N MET A 39 -0.05 -1.38 -1.11
CA MET A 39 -1.39 -1.77 -0.64
C MET A 39 -2.39 -1.69 -1.79
N ARG A 40 -3.18 -2.75 -1.99
CA ARG A 40 -4.34 -2.74 -2.89
C ARG A 40 -5.62 -2.54 -2.08
N PRO A 41 -6.71 -2.05 -2.70
CA PRO A 41 -8.01 -1.89 -2.03
C PRO A 41 -8.49 -3.16 -1.31
N VAL A 42 -8.32 -4.34 -1.94
CA VAL A 42 -8.71 -5.63 -1.36
C VAL A 42 -7.93 -5.99 -0.09
N ASP A 43 -6.67 -5.55 0.03
CA ASP A 43 -5.85 -5.78 1.22
C ASP A 43 -6.35 -4.93 2.39
N LEU A 44 -6.76 -3.69 2.10
CA LEU A 44 -7.37 -2.80 3.09
C LEU A 44 -8.76 -3.30 3.52
N GLU A 45 -9.60 -3.73 2.57
CA GLU A 45 -10.93 -4.30 2.85
C GLU A 45 -10.82 -5.51 3.78
N TRP A 46 -9.94 -6.46 3.44
CA TRP A 46 -9.67 -7.62 4.29
C TRP A 46 -9.23 -7.19 5.69
N HIS A 47 -8.34 -6.21 5.80
CA HIS A 47 -7.87 -5.74 7.10
C HIS A 47 -9.01 -5.12 7.93
N LEU A 48 -9.80 -4.23 7.33
CA LEU A 48 -10.93 -3.58 8.01
C LEU A 48 -12.01 -4.59 8.42
N SER A 49 -12.24 -5.65 7.64
CA SER A 49 -13.18 -6.71 8.02
C SER A 49 -12.67 -7.52 9.22
N THR A 50 -11.36 -7.81 9.30
CA THR A 50 -10.79 -8.48 10.48
C THR A 50 -10.90 -7.66 11.76
N LEU A 51 -10.98 -6.34 11.64
CA LEU A 51 -11.24 -5.40 12.74
C LEU A 51 -12.74 -5.22 13.03
N HIS A 52 -13.63 -5.90 12.29
CA HIS A 52 -15.09 -5.76 12.38
C HIS A 52 -15.58 -4.33 12.12
N VAL A 53 -14.82 -3.54 11.34
CA VAL A 53 -15.20 -2.18 10.95
C VAL A 53 -16.20 -2.19 9.79
N LEU A 54 -16.13 -3.22 8.95
CA LEU A 54 -17.05 -3.46 7.84
C LEU A 54 -17.33 -4.95 7.65
N SER A 55 -18.45 -5.25 7.01
CA SER A 55 -18.74 -6.59 6.48
C SER A 55 -18.19 -6.72 5.06
N THR A 56 -17.66 -7.89 4.71
CA THR A 56 -17.10 -8.17 3.38
C THR A 56 -17.59 -9.52 2.86
N HIS A 57 -17.54 -9.70 1.54
CA HIS A 57 -17.75 -10.99 0.88
C HIS A 57 -16.47 -11.80 0.71
N LEU A 58 -15.30 -11.28 1.13
CA LEU A 58 -14.04 -12.01 1.09
C LEU A 58 -14.08 -13.23 2.02
N GLU A 59 -13.97 -14.43 1.43
CA GLU A 59 -13.94 -15.67 2.20
C GLU A 59 -12.53 -15.99 2.75
N THR A 60 -11.48 -15.50 2.07
CA THR A 60 -10.09 -15.78 2.43
C THR A 60 -9.21 -14.56 2.25
N LYS A 61 -8.06 -14.54 2.96
CA LYS A 61 -7.07 -13.47 2.87
C LYS A 61 -6.52 -13.38 1.43
N PRO A 62 -6.50 -12.18 0.82
CA PRO A 62 -5.89 -11.98 -0.49
C PRO A 62 -4.41 -12.42 -0.52
N PRO A 63 -3.93 -13.02 -1.61
CA PRO A 63 -2.52 -13.32 -1.77
C PRO A 63 -1.71 -12.02 -1.88
N PRO A 64 -0.42 -12.02 -1.50
CA PRO A 64 0.42 -10.83 -1.65
C PRO A 64 0.52 -10.41 -3.13
N PRO A 65 0.75 -9.10 -3.42
CA PRO A 65 0.91 -8.62 -4.78
C PRO A 65 2.06 -9.35 -5.48
N THR A 66 1.83 -9.78 -6.72
CA THR A 66 2.85 -10.44 -7.53
C THR A 66 3.52 -9.41 -8.43
N PHE A 67 4.74 -9.01 -8.09
CA PHE A 67 5.56 -8.21 -9.00
C PHE A 67 6.18 -9.14 -10.04
N LYS A 68 5.74 -9.05 -11.30
CA LYS A 68 6.47 -9.71 -12.40
C LYS A 68 7.77 -8.95 -12.61
N LEU A 69 8.90 -9.55 -12.20
CA LEU A 69 10.21 -9.08 -12.62
C LEU A 69 10.25 -9.14 -14.15
N GLN A 70 10.18 -7.99 -14.81
CA GLN A 70 10.52 -7.93 -16.23
C GLN A 70 12.03 -8.14 -16.31
N ASN A 71 12.45 -9.30 -16.79
CA ASN A 71 13.87 -9.61 -16.99
C ASN A 71 14.43 -8.64 -18.04
N ALA A 72 15.04 -7.54 -17.60
CA ALA A 72 15.92 -6.75 -18.43
C ALA A 72 17.21 -7.52 -18.67
N ASN A 73 17.21 -8.36 -19.70
CA ASN A 73 18.43 -8.86 -20.31
C ASN A 73 19.20 -7.66 -20.91
N THR A 74 20.00 -6.98 -20.09
CA THR A 74 21.08 -6.12 -20.58
C THR A 74 22.37 -6.58 -19.93
N GLY A 75 23.07 -7.44 -20.65
CA GLY A 75 24.42 -7.84 -20.31
C GLY A 75 25.32 -6.61 -20.18
N ARG A 76 25.76 -6.34 -18.96
CA ARG A 76 27.01 -5.63 -18.70
C ARG A 76 27.64 -6.22 -17.46
N ARG A 77 28.52 -7.20 -17.67
CA ARG A 77 29.56 -7.55 -16.69
C ARG A 77 30.39 -6.28 -16.45
N VAL A 78 30.28 -5.69 -15.27
CA VAL A 78 31.17 -4.65 -14.78
C VAL A 78 31.68 -5.08 -13.41
N GLU A 79 32.87 -5.67 -13.37
CA GLU A 79 33.70 -5.73 -12.16
C GLU A 79 34.05 -4.28 -11.76
N ARG A 80 33.50 -3.75 -10.66
CA ARG A 80 34.13 -2.62 -9.94
C ARG A 80 33.93 -2.72 -8.42
N ARG A 81 34.97 -2.24 -7.75
CA ARG A 81 35.29 -2.28 -6.32
C ARG A 81 34.50 -1.24 -5.54
N SER A 82 34.30 -1.52 -4.25
CA SER A 82 34.15 -0.60 -3.11
C SER A 82 33.54 0.79 -3.32
N GLY A 83 32.33 0.98 -2.77
CA GLY A 83 31.84 2.23 -2.17
C GLY A 83 31.26 3.28 -3.11
N GLU A 84 29.93 3.37 -3.17
CA GLU A 84 29.18 4.64 -3.35
C GLU A 84 27.68 4.41 -3.13
N LEU A 85 27.04 5.40 -2.50
CA LEU A 85 25.62 5.48 -2.18
C LEU A 85 24.80 5.55 -3.48
N ALA A 86 23.77 4.71 -3.62
CA ALA A 86 22.68 4.95 -4.55
C ALA A 86 21.44 5.32 -3.72
N GLY A 87 21.16 6.62 -3.69
CA GLY A 87 19.85 7.15 -3.36
C GLY A 87 18.88 6.97 -4.53
N ASP A 88 17.62 7.28 -4.23
CA ASP A 88 16.44 7.29 -5.10
C ASP A 88 15.92 5.90 -5.52
N ASP A 89 15.28 5.24 -4.54
CA ASP A 89 14.13 4.36 -4.81
C ASP A 89 12.97 5.22 -5.31
N ASP A 90 13.06 5.68 -6.56
CA ASP A 90 11.91 6.15 -7.33
C ASP A 90 11.10 4.90 -7.71
N ALA A 91 10.41 4.36 -6.72
CA ALA A 91 9.48 3.26 -6.90
C ALA A 91 8.28 3.82 -7.68
N GLU A 92 8.36 3.69 -9.02
CA GLU A 92 7.30 3.91 -9.99
C GLU A 92 5.97 3.48 -9.38
N GLU A 93 5.11 4.47 -9.13
CA GLU A 93 3.78 4.24 -8.60
C GLU A 93 3.03 3.40 -9.64
N PRO A 94 2.54 2.19 -9.29
CA PRO A 94 1.82 1.38 -10.26
C PRO A 94 0.58 2.15 -10.69
N GLU A 95 0.52 2.49 -11.97
CA GLU A 95 -0.66 3.09 -12.59
C GLU A 95 -1.77 2.03 -12.54
N TYR A 96 -2.73 2.22 -11.65
CA TYR A 96 -3.95 1.42 -11.62
C TYR A 96 -4.74 1.78 -12.88
N GLY A 97 -4.79 0.86 -13.84
CA GLY A 97 -5.62 1.04 -15.03
C GLY A 97 -7.08 1.15 -14.61
N ASP A 98 -7.82 2.07 -15.24
CA ASP A 98 -9.26 2.24 -15.01
C ASP A 98 -10.04 0.92 -15.20
N ASP A 99 -9.46 -0.01 -15.97
CA ASP A 99 -9.94 -1.35 -16.29
C ASP A 99 -10.13 -2.25 -15.05
N ASP A 100 -9.36 -2.04 -13.96
CA ASP A 100 -9.41 -2.87 -12.75
C ASP A 100 -10.60 -2.51 -11.81
N LEU A 101 -11.31 -1.40 -12.08
CA LEU A 101 -12.50 -1.00 -11.32
C LEU A 101 -13.80 -1.64 -11.84
N GLU A 102 -13.83 -2.13 -13.08
CA GLU A 102 -15.05 -2.67 -13.68
C GLU A 102 -15.39 -4.11 -13.24
N GLU A 103 -14.42 -4.88 -12.73
CA GLU A 103 -14.68 -6.25 -12.26
C GLU A 103 -15.53 -6.29 -10.98
N TYR A 104 -15.52 -5.22 -10.18
CA TYR A 104 -16.34 -5.11 -8.96
C TYR A 104 -17.75 -4.55 -9.19
N ALA A 105 -18.05 -4.07 -10.40
CA ALA A 105 -19.32 -3.41 -10.70
C ALA A 105 -20.43 -4.36 -11.20
N ASN A 106 -20.12 -5.63 -11.51
CA ASN A 106 -21.07 -6.55 -12.17
C ASN A 106 -21.36 -7.87 -11.43
N GLY A 107 -21.05 -7.96 -10.14
CA GLY A 107 -21.37 -9.12 -9.30
C GLY A 107 -22.46 -8.82 -8.27
N ALA A 108 -23.70 -8.57 -8.72
CA ALA A 108 -24.90 -8.49 -7.89
C ALA A 108 -25.86 -9.65 -8.17
#